data_AF-A0A078GUE5-F1
#
_entry.id   AF-A0A078GUE5-F1
#
_cell.length_a   1.000
_cell.length_b   1.000
_cell.length_c   1.000
_cell.angle_alpha   90.00
_cell.angle_beta   90.00
_cell.angle_gamma   90.00
#
_symmetry.space_group_name_H-M   'P 1'
#
loop_
_entity.id
_entity.type
_entity.pdbx_description
1 polymer ?
#
loop_
_entity_poly.entity_id
_entity_poly.type
_entity_poly.pdbx_seq_one_letter_code
_entity_poly.pdbx_strand_id
1 'polypeptide(L)'
;MVYIWRDPKDTFISMWIFYQKQKTDEGPLNSLEESFDMFCRGLSSNGPYLDHVLTYWKAYQENPYQILFLKYEKMRADPLLYVKRLAEFMGYGFTAEEECEMVVEKVVSLCSFETLKNREPNKGEKDMEDRPCSYANSAYFRKGENGDWQNYLTLEMAARIDGLVVEKLKGSGLLEW
;
A
#
# COMPACT_ATOMS: atom_id res chain seq x y z
N MET A 1 -3.59 -6.25 15.26
CA MET A 1 -3.16 -6.31 13.85
C MET A 1 -3.48 -4.99 13.17
N VAL A 2 -2.62 -4.50 12.28
CA VAL A 2 -2.90 -3.30 11.47
C VAL A 2 -2.97 -3.75 10.02
N TYR A 3 -4.10 -3.48 9.36
CA TYR A 3 -4.31 -3.82 7.96
C TYR A 3 -4.44 -2.55 7.14
N ILE A 4 -3.70 -2.45 6.04
CA ILE A 4 -3.77 -1.34 5.11
C ILE A 4 -4.12 -1.84 3.71
N TRP A 5 -5.08 -1.19 3.07
CA TRP A 5 -5.38 -1.39 1.66
C TRP A 5 -5.30 -0.08 0.89
N ARG A 6 -5.35 -0.18 -0.44
CA ARG A 6 -5.10 0.91 -1.37
C ARG A 6 -6.02 0.76 -2.59
N ASP A 7 -6.22 1.83 -3.36
CA ASP A 7 -6.89 1.72 -4.65
C ASP A 7 -6.25 0.59 -5.49
N PRO A 8 -7.04 -0.39 -6.00
CA PRO A 8 -6.52 -1.52 -6.74
C PRO A 8 -5.76 -1.15 -8.02
N LYS A 9 -6.10 -0.03 -8.68
CA LYS A 9 -5.43 0.45 -9.89
C LYS A 9 -3.99 0.85 -9.59
N ASP A 10 -3.82 1.69 -8.56
CA ASP A 10 -2.48 2.09 -8.11
C ASP A 10 -1.71 0.92 -7.50
N THR A 11 -2.39 0.00 -6.82
CA THR A 11 -1.79 -1.21 -6.26
C THR A 11 -1.19 -2.07 -7.38
N PHE A 12 -1.96 -2.31 -8.44
CA PHE A 12 -1.49 -3.06 -9.60
C PHE A 12 -0.26 -2.41 -10.24
N ILE A 13 -0.31 -1.11 -10.52
CA ILE A 13 0.82 -0.39 -11.14
C ILE A 13 2.06 -0.41 -10.24
N SER A 14 1.86 -0.24 -8.93
CA SER A 14 2.96 -0.35 -7.96
C SER A 14 3.59 -1.74 -7.99
N MET A 15 2.77 -2.80 -8.03
CA MET A 15 3.24 -4.20 -8.07
C MET A 15 3.97 -4.50 -9.38
N TRP A 16 3.39 -4.16 -10.53
CA TRP A 16 3.96 -4.47 -11.85
C TRP A 16 5.30 -3.75 -12.08
N ILE A 17 5.44 -2.50 -11.65
CA ILE A 17 6.73 -1.79 -11.72
C ILE A 17 7.72 -2.32 -10.68
N PHE A 18 7.26 -2.72 -9.50
CA PHE A 18 8.13 -3.29 -8.48
C PHE A 18 8.76 -4.59 -8.96
N TYR A 19 7.97 -5.51 -9.55
CA TYR A 19 8.48 -6.76 -10.10
C TYR A 19 9.51 -6.55 -11.21
N GLN A 20 9.40 -5.49 -12.02
CA GLN A 20 10.41 -5.18 -13.03
C GLN A 20 11.80 -4.87 -12.46
N LYS A 21 11.88 -4.54 -11.17
CA LYS A 21 13.14 -4.31 -10.46
C LYS A 21 13.68 -5.55 -9.75
N GLN A 22 13.03 -6.71 -9.91
CA GLN A 22 13.48 -7.94 -9.29
C GLN A 22 14.77 -8.42 -9.96
N LYS A 23 15.79 -8.72 -9.15
CA LYS A 23 16.99 -9.43 -9.55
C LYS A 23 16.63 -10.91 -9.72
N THR A 24 16.28 -11.31 -10.94
CA THR A 24 15.86 -12.68 -11.28
C THR A 24 16.39 -13.11 -12.65
N ASP A 25 16.67 -14.41 -12.78
CA ASP A 25 17.07 -15.06 -14.04
C ASP A 25 15.87 -15.62 -14.82
N GLU A 26 14.64 -15.47 -14.30
CA GLU A 26 13.41 -16.05 -14.86
C GLU A 26 12.89 -15.35 -16.14
N GLY A 27 13.69 -14.44 -16.72
CA GLY A 27 13.34 -13.72 -17.93
C GLY A 27 12.47 -12.48 -17.68
N PRO A 28 12.07 -11.78 -18.76
CA PRO A 28 11.28 -10.56 -18.65
C PRO A 28 9.87 -10.85 -18.12
N LEU A 29 9.32 -9.89 -17.38
CA LEU A 29 7.92 -9.94 -16.98
C LEU A 29 6.97 -9.90 -18.18
N ASN A 30 5.78 -10.46 -17.97
CA ASN A 30 4.65 -10.31 -18.88
C ASN A 30 4.37 -8.83 -19.17
N SER A 31 3.76 -8.58 -20.32
CA SER A 31 3.30 -7.24 -20.69
C SER A 31 2.36 -6.65 -19.62
N LEU A 32 2.19 -5.33 -19.65
CA LEU A 32 1.25 -4.63 -18.75
C LEU A 32 -0.15 -5.23 -18.88
N GLU A 33 -0.63 -5.46 -20.11
CA GLU A 33 -1.98 -5.96 -20.39
C GLU A 33 -2.20 -7.39 -19.88
N GLU A 34 -1.25 -8.29 -20.12
CA GLU A 34 -1.31 -9.67 -19.61
C GLU A 34 -1.24 -9.70 -18.09
N SER A 35 -0.32 -8.94 -17.49
CA SER A 35 -0.19 -8.82 -16.04
C SER A 35 -1.47 -8.24 -15.41
N PHE A 36 -2.10 -7.28 -16.08
CA PHE A 36 -3.35 -6.68 -15.64
C PHE A 36 -4.52 -7.67 -15.73
N ASP A 37 -4.61 -8.45 -16.82
CA ASP A 37 -5.62 -9.50 -16.94
C ASP A 37 -5.47 -10.55 -15.83
N MET A 38 -4.24 -11.00 -15.58
CA MET A 38 -3.93 -11.92 -14.50
C MET A 38 -4.35 -11.34 -13.14
N PHE A 39 -4.02 -10.07 -12.85
CA PHE A 39 -4.42 -9.40 -11.62
C PHE A 39 -5.94 -9.32 -11.47
N CYS A 40 -6.67 -8.96 -12.54
CA CYS A 40 -8.13 -8.91 -12.54
C CYS A 40 -8.78 -10.29 -12.30
N ARG A 41 -8.13 -11.36 -12.76
CA ARG A 41 -8.55 -12.75 -12.53
C ARG A 41 -8.13 -13.29 -11.16
N GLY A 42 -7.44 -12.49 -10.36
CA GLY A 42 -6.92 -12.87 -9.04
C GLY A 42 -5.64 -13.72 -9.08
N LEU A 43 -5.02 -13.86 -10.25
CA LEU A 43 -3.78 -14.60 -10.47
C LEU A 43 -2.57 -13.70 -10.20
N SER A 44 -2.42 -13.27 -8.95
CA SER A 44 -1.29 -12.48 -8.48
C SER A 44 -0.70 -13.07 -7.20
N SER A 45 0.51 -12.65 -6.83
CA SER A 45 1.06 -13.01 -5.52
C SER A 45 0.10 -12.55 -4.41
N ASN A 46 -0.26 -13.46 -3.51
CA ASN A 46 -1.27 -13.27 -2.45
C ASN A 46 -2.67 -12.86 -2.97
N GLY A 47 -2.95 -13.09 -4.26
CA GLY A 47 -4.25 -12.83 -4.87
C GLY A 47 -5.30 -13.90 -4.51
N PRO A 48 -6.58 -13.63 -4.77
CA PRO A 48 -7.12 -12.41 -5.37
C PRO A 48 -7.10 -11.19 -4.42
N TYR A 49 -6.71 -10.02 -4.93
CA TYR A 49 -6.53 -8.82 -4.11
C TYR A 49 -7.80 -8.38 -3.37
N LEU A 50 -8.94 -8.35 -4.05
CA LEU A 50 -10.20 -7.90 -3.45
C LEU A 50 -10.74 -8.91 -2.41
N ASP A 51 -10.52 -10.20 -2.61
CA ASP A 51 -10.82 -11.23 -1.62
C ASP A 51 -9.96 -11.07 -0.36
N HIS A 52 -8.67 -10.77 -0.54
CA HIS A 52 -7.76 -10.46 0.56
C HIS A 52 -8.28 -9.25 1.37
N VAL A 53 -8.60 -8.14 0.70
CA VAL A 53 -9.15 -6.94 1.35
C VAL A 53 -10.46 -7.24 2.09
N LEU A 54 -11.39 -7.94 1.44
CA LEU A 54 -12.71 -8.25 2.00
C LEU A 54 -12.61 -9.18 3.21
N THR A 55 -11.65 -10.11 3.22
CA THR A 55 -11.42 -11.02 4.35
C THR A 55 -11.02 -10.24 5.60
N TYR A 56 -10.04 -9.34 5.48
CA TYR A 56 -9.63 -8.50 6.61
C TYR A 56 -10.68 -7.47 7.01
N TRP A 57 -11.48 -7.00 6.05
CA TRP A 57 -12.61 -6.12 6.34
C TRP A 57 -13.67 -6.80 7.21
N LYS A 58 -14.05 -8.04 6.88
CA LYS A 58 -14.98 -8.84 7.70
C LYS A 58 -14.41 -9.11 9.09
N ALA A 59 -13.15 -9.50 9.18
CA ALA A 59 -12.48 -9.71 10.46
C ALA A 59 -12.47 -8.42 11.31
N TYR A 60 -12.26 -7.26 10.69
CA TYR A 60 -12.35 -5.96 11.36
C TYR A 60 -13.76 -5.68 11.87
N GLN A 61 -14.79 -5.99 11.09
CA GLN A 61 -16.20 -5.82 11.52
C GLN A 61 -16.55 -6.73 12.70
N GLU A 62 -16.03 -7.96 12.74
CA GLU A 62 -16.24 -8.91 13.83
C GLU A 62 -15.47 -8.51 15.10
N ASN A 63 -14.27 -7.94 14.97
CA ASN A 63 -13.43 -7.58 16.10
C ASN A 63 -12.64 -6.26 15.89
N PRO A 64 -13.33 -5.10 15.99
CA PRO A 64 -12.75 -3.81 15.66
C PRO A 64 -11.66 -3.35 16.65
N TYR A 65 -11.59 -3.96 17.83
CA TYR A 65 -10.56 -3.64 18.84
C TYR A 65 -9.24 -4.38 18.61
N GLN A 66 -9.24 -5.48 17.86
CA GLN A 66 -8.02 -6.23 17.55
C GLN A 66 -7.43 -5.93 16.17
N ILE A 67 -8.19 -5.23 15.32
CA ILE A 67 -7.77 -4.90 13.95
C ILE A 67 -7.94 -3.41 13.71
N LEU A 68 -6.85 -2.70 13.43
CA LEU A 68 -6.89 -1.35 12.89
C LEU A 68 -6.88 -1.44 11.37
N PHE A 69 -8.00 -1.08 10.74
CA PHE A 69 -8.16 -1.07 9.29
C PHE A 69 -7.90 0.35 8.74
N LEU A 70 -7.00 0.47 7.76
CA LEU A 70 -6.48 1.71 7.21
C LEU A 70 -6.58 1.74 5.68
N LYS A 71 -6.74 2.93 5.10
CA LYS A 71 -6.67 3.16 3.65
C LYS A 71 -5.50 4.07 3.33
N TYR A 72 -4.66 3.66 2.39
CA TYR A 72 -3.45 4.39 2.00
C TYR A 72 -3.73 5.84 1.62
N GLU A 73 -4.77 6.08 0.82
CA GLU A 73 -5.10 7.42 0.34
C GLU A 73 -5.49 8.35 1.49
N LYS A 74 -6.24 7.84 2.48
CA LYS A 74 -6.65 8.61 3.66
C LYS A 74 -5.47 8.89 4.60
N MET A 75 -4.64 7.88 4.84
CA MET A 75 -3.42 8.04 5.64
C MET A 75 -2.45 9.04 5.02
N ARG A 76 -2.32 9.04 3.69
CA ARG A 76 -1.48 10.00 2.99
C ARG A 76 -2.05 11.43 3.04
N ALA A 77 -3.38 11.58 3.01
CA ALA A 77 -4.03 12.88 3.09
C ALA A 77 -3.94 13.52 4.48
N ASP A 78 -4.02 12.74 5.56
CA ASP A 78 -3.90 13.22 6.93
C ASP A 78 -3.05 12.27 7.80
N PRO A 79 -1.71 12.28 7.62
CA PRO A 79 -0.84 11.33 8.31
C PRO A 79 -0.82 11.53 9.83
N LEU A 80 -1.01 12.75 10.34
CA LEU A 80 -0.98 13.03 11.78
C LEU A 80 -2.12 12.30 12.49
N LEU A 81 -3.35 12.40 11.97
CA LEU A 81 -4.51 11.72 12.52
C LEU A 81 -4.30 10.19 12.60
N TYR A 82 -3.85 9.59 11.50
CA TYR A 82 -3.70 8.14 11.42
C TYR A 82 -2.50 7.63 12.21
N VAL A 83 -1.41 8.41 12.35
CA VAL A 83 -0.28 8.05 13.22
C VAL A 83 -0.69 8.10 14.69
N LYS A 84 -1.43 9.12 15.14
CA LYS A 84 -1.97 9.15 16.51
C LYS A 84 -2.88 7.95 16.77
N ARG A 85 -3.79 7.66 15.84
CA ARG A 85 -4.69 6.50 15.93
C ARG A 85 -3.94 5.17 15.98
N LEU A 86 -2.87 5.04 15.19
CA LEU A 86 -2.02 3.86 15.19
C LEU A 86 -1.28 3.71 16.53
N ALA A 87 -0.70 4.78 17.05
CA ALA A 87 0.02 4.80 18.31
C ALA A 87 -0.91 4.38 19.47
N GLU A 88 -2.12 4.94 19.54
CA GLU A 88 -3.15 4.56 20.50
C GLU A 88 -3.51 3.07 20.39
N PHE A 89 -3.75 2.59 19.17
CA PHE A 89 -4.06 1.18 18.91
C PHE A 89 -2.93 0.22 19.34
N MET A 90 -1.68 0.67 19.27
CA MET A 90 -0.51 -0.11 19.71
C MET A 90 -0.30 -0.05 21.24
N GLY A 91 -1.08 0.74 21.98
CA GLY A 91 -0.88 0.97 23.41
C GLY A 91 0.23 1.97 23.74
N TYR A 92 0.64 2.77 22.75
CA TYR A 92 1.67 3.82 22.84
C TYR A 92 1.11 5.17 22.40
N GLY A 93 -0.14 5.48 22.81
CA GLY A 93 -0.75 6.77 22.54
C GLY A 93 0.13 7.92 23.01
N PHE A 94 0.19 8.99 22.23
CA PHE A 94 1.01 10.16 22.54
C PHE A 94 0.45 10.91 23.76
N THR A 95 1.33 11.37 24.64
CA THR A 95 0.91 12.22 25.77
C THR A 95 0.65 13.65 25.30
N ALA A 96 -0.05 14.45 26.12
CA ALA A 96 -0.30 15.86 25.82
C ALA A 96 1.02 16.65 25.69
N GLU A 97 2.04 16.29 26.45
CA GLU A 97 3.39 16.86 26.36
C GLU A 97 4.06 16.50 25.03
N GLU A 98 4.01 15.23 24.60
CA GLU A 98 4.56 14.80 23.32
C GLU A 98 3.88 15.47 22.13
N GLU A 99 2.56 15.70 22.22
CA GLU A 99 1.84 16.48 21.22
C GLU A 99 2.27 17.96 21.23
N CYS A 100 2.42 18.57 22.41
CA CYS A 100 2.94 19.94 22.54
C CYS A 100 4.38 20.07 21.99
N GLU A 101 5.20 19.03 22.13
CA GLU A 101 6.58 18.98 21.64
C GLU A 101 6.71 18.58 20.16
N MET A 102 5.58 18.48 19.45
CA MET A 102 5.48 18.09 18.04
C MET A 102 6.14 16.73 17.75
N VAL A 103 6.07 15.79 18.69
CA VAL A 103 6.66 14.45 18.51
C VAL A 103 5.96 13.72 17.37
N VAL A 104 4.65 13.89 17.23
CA VAL A 104 3.86 13.25 16.16
C VAL A 104 4.34 13.69 14.77
N GLU A 105 4.59 14.99 14.59
CA GLU A 105 5.12 15.59 13.37
C GLU A 105 6.53 15.07 13.07
N LYS A 106 7.37 14.92 14.11
CA LYS A 106 8.71 14.34 13.95
C LYS A 106 8.63 12.89 13.47
N VAL A 107 7.73 12.08 14.03
CA VAL A 107 7.50 10.69 13.59
C VAL A 107 7.01 10.65 12.14
N VAL A 108 6.00 11.47 11.79
CA VAL A 108 5.50 11.57 10.42
C VAL A 108 6.61 11.98 9.45
N SER A 109 7.42 12.98 9.80
CA SER A 109 8.54 13.45 8.98
C SER A 109 9.60 12.37 8.79
N LEU A 110 9.97 11.67 9.87
CA LEU A 110 10.95 10.58 9.86
C LEU A 110 10.53 9.42 8.96
N CYS A 111 9.25 9.06 9.00
CA CYS A 111 8.66 7.96 8.23
C CYS A 111 8.11 8.41 6.86
N SER A 112 8.24 9.68 6.51
CA SER A 112 7.70 10.20 5.25
C SER A 112 8.40 9.59 4.05
N PHE A 113 7.67 9.52 2.94
CA PHE A 113 8.20 9.00 1.67
C PHE A 113 9.46 9.76 1.24
N GLU A 114 9.45 11.09 1.33
CA GLU A 114 10.60 11.92 0.93
C GLU A 114 11.82 11.66 1.80
N THR A 115 11.65 11.60 3.12
CA THR A 115 12.75 11.29 4.03
C THR A 115 13.33 9.91 3.75
N LEU A 116 12.48 8.89 3.64
CA LEU A 116 12.94 7.52 3.44
C LEU A 116 13.56 7.30 2.06
N LYS A 117 12.97 7.85 0.99
CA LYS A 117 13.52 7.76 -0.37
C LYS A 117 14.91 8.39 -0.51
N ASN A 118 15.15 9.50 0.20
CA ASN A 118 16.39 10.27 0.08
C ASN A 118 17.49 9.83 1.07
N ARG A 119 17.24 8.85 1.92
CA ARG A 119 18.27 8.26 2.80
C ARG A 119 19.29 7.47 2.00
N GLU A 120 20.55 7.59 2.39
CA GLU A 120 21.67 6.94 1.68
C GLU A 120 21.52 5.43 1.50
N PRO A 121 21.05 4.65 2.50
CA PRO A 121 20.82 3.20 2.30
C PRO A 121 19.76 2.86 1.24
N ASN A 122 18.88 3.81 0.89
CA ASN A 122 17.76 3.59 -0.03
C ASN A 122 18.03 4.11 -1.46
N LYS A 123 19.27 4.52 -1.76
CA LYS A 123 19.69 5.02 -3.08
C LYS A 123 20.48 3.98 -3.88
N GLY A 124 20.28 4.00 -5.20
CA GLY A 124 21.01 3.15 -6.15
C GLY A 124 20.69 1.66 -5.97
N GLU A 125 21.71 0.83 -6.16
CA GLU A 125 21.65 -0.64 -6.10
C GLU A 125 21.99 -1.21 -4.70
N LYS A 126 21.87 -0.39 -3.64
CA LYS A 126 22.13 -0.84 -2.27
C LYS A 126 21.01 -1.77 -1.80
N ASP A 127 21.40 -2.86 -1.17
CA ASP A 127 20.48 -3.87 -0.64
C ASP A 127 20.44 -3.83 0.89
N MET A 128 19.58 -4.66 1.48
CA MET A 128 19.60 -4.89 2.93
C MET A 128 20.89 -5.60 3.34
N GLU A 129 21.50 -5.16 4.46
CA GLU A 129 22.75 -5.73 4.98
C GLU A 129 22.54 -7.03 5.77
N ASP A 130 21.35 -7.21 6.35
CA ASP A 130 21.02 -8.29 7.28
C ASP A 130 20.62 -9.60 6.57
N ARG A 131 20.16 -9.51 5.31
CA ARG A 131 19.75 -10.68 4.52
C ARG A 131 19.84 -10.43 3.01
N PRO A 132 20.08 -11.49 2.21
CA PRO A 132 19.95 -11.40 0.76
C PRO A 132 18.55 -10.93 0.37
N CYS A 133 18.46 -9.97 -0.54
CA CYS A 133 17.21 -9.45 -1.08
C CYS A 133 17.23 -9.47 -2.61
N SER A 134 16.13 -9.89 -3.23
CA SER A 134 15.97 -9.84 -4.69
C SER A 134 15.70 -8.43 -5.23
N TYR A 135 15.73 -7.41 -4.38
CA TYR A 135 15.44 -6.03 -4.73
C TYR A 135 16.42 -5.08 -4.05
N ALA A 136 16.88 -4.08 -4.79
CA ALA A 136 17.54 -2.92 -4.20
C ALA A 136 16.56 -2.13 -3.31
N ASN A 137 17.06 -1.50 -2.26
CA ASN A 137 16.25 -0.69 -1.33
C ASN A 137 15.52 0.46 -2.05
N SER A 138 16.10 0.97 -3.15
CA SER A 138 15.48 2.00 -4.00
C SER A 138 14.21 1.51 -4.71
N ALA A 139 14.00 0.19 -4.83
CA ALA A 139 12.80 -0.38 -5.44
C ALA A 139 11.52 -0.07 -4.65
N TYR A 140 11.62 0.01 -3.32
CA TYR A 140 10.50 0.29 -2.41
C TYR A 140 10.00 1.75 -2.50
N PHE A 141 10.83 2.68 -3.00
CA PHE A 141 10.54 4.12 -3.03
C PHE A 141 10.42 4.67 -4.45
N ARG A 142 9.29 4.40 -5.11
CA ARG A 142 9.04 4.81 -6.51
C ARG A 142 8.58 6.26 -6.64
N LYS A 143 7.26 6.50 -6.57
CA LYS A 143 6.65 7.85 -6.62
C LYS A 143 5.92 8.21 -5.32
N GLY A 144 5.31 7.22 -4.66
CA GLY A 144 4.55 7.45 -3.43
C GLY A 144 3.25 8.22 -3.64
N GLU A 145 2.77 8.44 -4.86
CA GLU A 145 1.61 9.26 -5.17
C GLU A 145 0.34 8.42 -5.38
N ASN A 146 -0.83 9.05 -5.22
CA ASN A 146 -2.14 8.48 -5.57
C ASN A 146 -2.51 8.87 -7.00
N GLY A 147 -3.19 8.00 -7.72
CA GLY A 147 -3.69 8.27 -9.08
C GLY A 147 -2.66 8.07 -10.19
N ASP A 148 -1.48 7.56 -9.88
CA ASP A 148 -0.42 7.35 -10.88
C ASP A 148 -0.81 6.29 -11.92
N TRP A 149 -1.82 5.47 -11.63
CA TRP A 149 -2.41 4.54 -12.60
C TRP A 149 -2.84 5.20 -13.92
N GLN A 150 -3.21 6.48 -13.91
CA GLN A 150 -3.61 7.22 -15.12
C GLN A 150 -2.49 7.33 -16.16
N ASN A 151 -1.23 7.21 -15.74
CA ASN A 151 -0.08 7.26 -16.63
C ASN A 151 0.20 5.91 -17.34
N TYR A 152 -0.52 4.85 -16.98
CA TYR A 152 -0.22 3.48 -17.43
C TYR A 152 -1.44 2.73 -17.95
N LEU A 153 -2.60 2.86 -17.28
CA LEU A 153 -3.80 2.12 -17.63
C LEU A 153 -4.66 2.92 -18.61
N THR A 154 -5.23 2.21 -19.59
CA THR A 154 -6.31 2.78 -20.42
C THR A 154 -7.58 2.95 -19.59
N LEU A 155 -8.50 3.80 -20.08
CA LEU A 155 -9.81 3.97 -19.45
C LEU A 155 -10.61 2.66 -19.38
N GLU A 156 -10.45 1.77 -20.36
CA GLU A 156 -11.10 0.46 -20.38
C GLU A 156 -10.56 -0.46 -19.30
N MET A 157 -9.23 -0.49 -19.09
CA MET A 157 -8.60 -1.24 -18.01
C MET A 157 -9.07 -0.70 -16.65
N ALA A 158 -9.05 0.62 -16.45
CA ALA A 158 -9.52 1.24 -15.22
C ALA A 158 -10.99 0.91 -14.94
N ALA A 159 -11.86 1.02 -15.94
CA ALA A 159 -13.28 0.69 -15.82
C ALA A 159 -13.51 -0.80 -15.48
N ARG A 160 -12.71 -1.71 -16.04
CA ARG A 160 -12.80 -3.15 -15.75
C ARG A 160 -12.59 -3.42 -14.26
N ILE A 161 -11.53 -2.87 -13.68
CA ILE A 161 -11.22 -3.11 -12.26
C ILE A 161 -12.16 -2.35 -11.33
N ASP A 162 -12.60 -1.14 -11.69
CA ASP A 162 -13.63 -0.42 -10.94
C ASP A 162 -14.95 -1.21 -10.89
N GLY A 163 -15.33 -1.87 -12.01
CA GLY A 163 -16.46 -2.79 -12.06
C GLY A 163 -16.30 -3.97 -11.09
N LEU A 164 -15.13 -4.62 -11.07
CA LEU A 164 -14.84 -5.72 -10.15
C LEU A 164 -14.85 -5.27 -8.68
N VAL A 165 -14.36 -4.07 -8.38
CA VAL A 165 -14.41 -3.47 -7.04
C VAL A 165 -15.83 -3.29 -6.58
N VAL A 166 -16.67 -2.68 -7.43
CA VAL A 166 -18.09 -2.49 -7.11
C VAL A 166 -18.77 -3.83 -6.91
N GLU A 167 -18.61 -4.78 -7.82
CA GLU A 167 -19.23 -6.10 -7.73
C GLU A 167 -18.83 -6.82 -6.43
N LYS A 168 -17.54 -6.83 -6.09
CA LYS A 168 -17.00 -7.59 -4.96
C LYS A 168 -17.31 -6.93 -3.61
N LEU A 169 -17.27 -5.60 -3.55
CA LEU A 169 -17.41 -4.86 -2.30
C LEU A 169 -18.83 -4.36 -2.04
N LYS A 170 -19.75 -4.47 -3.01
CA LYS A 170 -21.16 -4.10 -2.81
C LYS A 170 -21.76 -4.83 -1.60
N GLY A 171 -22.42 -4.07 -0.74
CA GLY A 171 -23.06 -4.60 0.47
C GLY A 171 -22.09 -4.88 1.62
N SER A 172 -20.77 -4.72 1.45
CA SER A 172 -19.81 -4.88 2.54
C SER A 172 -19.70 -3.65 3.45
N GLY A 173 -20.14 -2.47 2.97
CA GLY A 173 -19.91 -1.17 3.61
C GLY A 173 -18.54 -0.55 3.29
N LEU A 174 -17.62 -1.27 2.65
CA LEU A 174 -16.25 -0.79 2.39
C LEU A 174 -16.17 0.27 1.29
N LEU A 175 -17.12 0.31 0.35
CA LEU A 175 -17.14 1.33 -0.72
C LEU A 175 -17.41 2.74 -0.19
N GLU A 176 -18.14 2.84 0.91
CA GLU A 176 -18.56 4.08 1.55
C GLU A 176 -17.63 4.48 2.71
N TRP A 177 -16.68 3.60 3.06
CA TRP A 177 -15.83 3.72 4.24
C TRP A 177 -14.62 4.64 4.07
#